data_AF-A0A8T4TZM7-F1
#
_entry.id   AF-A0A8T4TZM7-F1
#
_cell.length_a   1.000
_cell.length_b   1.000
_cell.length_c   1.000
_cell.angle_alpha   90.00
_cell.angle_beta   90.00
_cell.angle_gamma   90.00
#
_symmetry.space_group_name_H-M   'P 1'
#
loop_
_entity.id
_entity.type
_entity.pdbx_description
1 polymer ?
#
loop_
_entity_poly.entity_id
_entity_poly.type
_entity_poly.pdbx_seq_one_letter_code
_entity_poly.pdbx_strand_id
1 'polypeptide(L)'
;MHKSLKKKEVLIPLSIIVIILLIIFGAKILLFINFLVGNDIVIKLEADKEILSLKHNEKENIKFKAAVTTNPFCHAICNSNFEDISNNKTIEEDTFRLNTGSPIEKEFTLEAKEKGAGKELYRFNLECWSDASFLCHTDEAQITTRTTLITLNYDLNDEEKLLKDSLKINLTNSVKEINQQYNTYLSYSIAINKLNKFIVSDNLLKELFSLEKSLSFIIQDLKESNKLWYDYNYNELEVINKKVLLNLTSTNKELLELKTNTDNIIKENNELVDELTSLKLLENNTNSLNIAINISNHRNTIIEKRNAIEKAKLSSNETNSTEIISIEIEKILVDEKNESYIQIEFSEPPSKCCVFGECQVCKNNPENYPVIFLHGHAVSKDSSAEFSLEGFNQIQKRLEQDNYLNAGTVTLYTKRDFPEGLWESFNTPMAFRASYYFDIFKEPENYVVVQTKSENIDTYSIRLKELVDTVKLKTGKSKVDIVAFSMGGLVTRRYIQIFGTEDLNKVILIGTPNNGIEGDISTFCSLVGEDLECRDMKSDSLFMNKLNKGSQPNLNITNIIGTGCKMNGKMGDGAVLEEKAFLEGAENHVINGTCRSLVKPLHLELRNIDLYPEVYDIIINKLKEK
;
A
#
# COMPACT_ATOMS: atom_id res chain seq x y z
N MET A 1 84.94 -2.84 32.35
CA MET A 1 84.82 -2.32 30.97
C MET A 1 83.36 -2.34 30.55
N HIS A 2 82.60 -1.27 30.81
CA HIS A 2 81.28 -1.08 30.22
C HIS A 2 81.37 0.10 29.25
N LYS A 3 81.45 -0.20 27.95
CA LYS A 3 81.34 0.80 26.89
C LYS A 3 79.90 1.32 26.91
N SER A 4 79.71 2.57 27.32
CA SER A 4 78.43 3.25 27.15
C SER A 4 78.21 3.41 25.65
N LEU A 5 77.29 2.62 25.09
CA LEU A 5 76.75 2.89 23.75
C LEU A 5 76.20 4.32 23.77
N LYS A 6 76.78 5.17 22.92
CA LYS A 6 76.42 6.58 22.81
C LYS A 6 74.94 6.66 22.45
N LYS A 7 74.11 7.15 23.39
CA LYS A 7 72.66 7.41 23.20
C LYS A 7 72.31 8.12 21.87
N LYS A 8 73.25 8.87 21.28
CA LYS A 8 73.07 9.58 20.00
C LYS A 8 73.09 8.68 18.76
N GLU A 9 73.73 7.50 18.79
CA GLU A 9 73.83 6.61 17.62
C GLU A 9 72.58 5.73 17.41
N VAL A 10 71.75 5.57 18.44
CA VAL A 10 70.46 4.84 18.35
C VAL A 10 69.27 5.79 18.13
N LEU A 11 69.35 7.05 18.60
CA LEU A 11 68.26 8.02 18.42
C LEU A 11 68.05 8.42 16.96
N ILE A 12 69.14 8.61 16.21
CA ILE A 12 69.08 9.06 14.81
C ILE A 12 68.34 8.06 13.91
N PRO A 13 68.66 6.75 13.90
CA PRO A 13 67.92 5.78 13.10
C PRO A 13 66.47 5.60 13.57
N LEU A 14 66.18 5.72 14.87
CA LEU A 14 64.81 5.67 15.40
C LEU A 14 63.97 6.86 14.92
N SER A 15 64.54 8.08 14.94
CA SER A 15 63.87 9.28 14.42
C SER A 15 63.64 9.19 12.91
N ILE A 16 64.58 8.61 12.16
CA ILE A 16 64.43 8.38 10.72
C ILE A 16 63.31 7.36 10.45
N ILE A 17 63.21 6.28 11.23
CA ILE A 17 62.12 5.30 11.12
C ILE A 17 60.77 5.94 11.44
N VAL A 18 60.69 6.79 12.47
CA VAL A 18 59.45 7.52 12.81
C VAL A 18 59.08 8.52 11.71
N ILE A 19 60.04 9.22 11.12
CA ILE A 19 59.79 10.14 9.99
C ILE A 19 59.35 9.35 8.75
N ILE A 20 59.97 8.21 8.46
CA ILE A 20 59.58 7.33 7.35
C ILE A 20 58.18 6.76 7.59
N LEU A 21 57.85 6.33 8.80
CA LEU A 21 56.49 5.90 9.17
C LEU A 21 55.51 7.06 9.05
N LEU A 22 55.86 8.28 9.48
CA LEU A 22 55.04 9.48 9.30
C LEU A 22 54.91 9.91 7.83
N ILE A 23 55.83 9.54 6.94
CA ILE A 23 55.71 9.81 5.50
C ILE A 23 54.87 8.72 4.81
N ILE A 24 55.12 7.44 5.13
CA ILE A 24 54.41 6.29 4.57
C ILE A 24 52.95 6.25 5.05
N PHE A 25 52.73 6.49 6.34
CA PHE A 25 51.40 6.56 6.93
C PHE A 25 50.88 8.00 6.99
N GLY A 26 51.67 9.02 6.65
CA GLY A 26 51.27 10.42 6.75
C GLY A 26 49.99 10.76 6.04
N ALA A 27 49.82 10.29 4.81
CA ALA A 27 48.58 10.49 4.04
C ALA A 27 47.40 9.72 4.66
N LYS A 28 47.62 8.49 5.15
CA LYS A 28 46.59 7.70 5.86
C LYS A 28 46.24 8.32 7.22
N ILE A 29 47.22 8.87 7.93
CA ILE A 29 47.09 9.56 9.20
C ILE A 29 46.41 10.91 8.97
N LEU A 30 46.66 11.64 7.88
CA LEU A 30 45.96 12.88 7.54
C LEU A 30 44.48 12.63 7.22
N LEU A 31 44.19 11.59 6.41
CA LEU A 31 42.82 11.15 6.15
C LEU A 31 42.12 10.66 7.43
N PHE A 32 42.86 9.96 8.31
CA PHE A 32 42.37 9.50 9.60
C PHE A 32 42.20 10.65 10.60
N ILE A 33 43.04 11.68 10.57
CA ILE A 33 42.96 12.89 11.39
C ILE A 33 41.76 13.74 10.98
N ASN A 34 41.50 13.93 9.68
CA ASN A 34 40.29 14.62 9.21
C ASN A 34 39.00 13.88 9.64
N PHE A 35 39.04 12.54 9.62
CA PHE A 35 37.95 11.71 10.15
C PHE A 35 37.84 11.78 11.70
N LEU A 36 38.96 11.88 12.42
CA LEU A 36 39.08 12.03 13.88
C LEU A 36 38.67 13.42 14.41
N VAL A 37 38.52 14.43 13.54
CA VAL A 37 38.11 15.79 13.93
C VAL A 37 36.64 16.06 13.59
N GLY A 38 36.03 15.19 12.77
CA GLY A 38 34.59 15.22 12.50
C GLY A 38 33.76 14.81 13.72
N ASN A 39 32.61 15.47 13.89
CA ASN A 39 31.64 15.23 14.97
C ASN A 39 30.54 14.23 14.57
N ASP A 40 30.75 13.48 13.51
CA ASP A 40 29.66 12.86 12.76
C ASP A 40 29.50 11.38 13.09
N ILE A 41 28.25 10.95 13.25
CA ILE A 41 27.85 9.56 13.43
C ILE A 41 27.28 9.07 12.11
N VAL A 42 27.91 8.05 11.53
CA VAL A 42 27.34 7.31 10.40
C VAL A 42 26.69 6.03 10.92
N ILE A 43 25.39 5.88 10.66
CA ILE A 43 24.64 4.68 11.03
C ILE A 43 24.56 3.75 9.82
N LYS A 44 24.94 2.50 10.02
CA LYS A 44 24.69 1.40 9.09
C LYS A 44 23.66 0.47 9.71
N LEU A 45 22.50 0.37 9.07
CA LEU A 45 21.41 -0.52 9.45
C LEU A 45 21.09 -1.44 8.27
N GLU A 46 21.22 -2.74 8.46
CA GLU A 46 20.93 -3.76 7.45
C GLU A 46 19.96 -4.79 8.03
N ALA A 47 18.95 -5.17 7.26
CA ALA A 47 18.17 -6.38 7.51
C ALA A 47 18.74 -7.52 6.67
N ASP A 48 18.71 -8.75 7.19
CA ASP A 48 19.06 -9.93 6.41
C ASP A 48 18.03 -10.21 5.30
N LYS A 49 16.77 -9.81 5.52
CA LYS A 49 15.65 -9.89 4.57
C LYS A 49 14.83 -8.60 4.60
N GLU A 50 14.46 -8.05 3.44
CA GLU A 50 13.47 -6.95 3.34
C GLU A 50 12.05 -7.47 3.05
N ILE A 51 11.92 -8.76 2.73
CA ILE A 51 10.68 -9.39 2.28
C ILE A 51 10.55 -10.77 2.91
N LEU A 52 9.36 -11.03 3.46
CA LEU A 52 8.94 -12.34 3.94
C LEU A 52 7.69 -12.76 3.17
N SER A 53 7.58 -14.05 2.84
CA SER A 53 6.39 -14.59 2.17
C SER A 53 5.96 -15.83 2.93
N LEU A 54 4.95 -15.64 3.78
CA LEU A 54 4.50 -16.62 4.75
C LEU A 54 3.09 -17.11 4.42
N LYS A 55 2.79 -18.36 4.74
CA LYS A 55 1.43 -18.88 4.74
C LYS A 55 0.79 -18.66 6.11
N HIS A 56 -0.53 -18.74 6.20
CA HIS A 56 -1.24 -18.63 7.48
C HIS A 56 -0.60 -19.47 8.60
N ASN A 57 -0.39 -18.84 9.76
CA ASN A 57 0.26 -19.40 10.95
C ASN A 57 1.76 -19.74 10.81
N GLU A 58 2.38 -19.49 9.65
CA GLU A 58 3.82 -19.58 9.52
C GLU A 58 4.49 -18.41 10.22
N LYS A 59 5.68 -18.67 10.75
CA LYS A 59 6.53 -17.69 11.42
C LYS A 59 7.92 -17.75 10.83
N GLU A 60 8.56 -16.59 10.73
CA GLU A 60 9.94 -16.51 10.26
C GLU A 60 10.71 -15.44 11.03
N ASN A 61 11.98 -15.72 11.27
CA ASN A 61 12.86 -14.78 11.94
C ASN A 61 13.52 -13.83 10.94
N ILE A 62 13.65 -12.58 11.38
CA ILE A 62 14.38 -11.52 10.71
C ILE A 62 15.46 -10.97 11.63
N LYS A 63 16.63 -10.69 11.07
CA LYS A 63 17.79 -10.18 11.79
C LYS A 63 18.18 -8.80 11.28
N PHE A 64 18.30 -7.87 12.22
CA PHE A 64 18.80 -6.53 11.98
C PHE A 64 20.20 -6.40 12.53
N LYS A 65 21.13 -5.93 11.69
CA LYS A 65 22.48 -5.58 12.07
C LYS A 65 22.63 -4.07 12.08
N ALA A 66 22.89 -3.51 13.25
CA ALA A 66 23.14 -2.09 13.43
C ALA A 66 24.61 -1.86 13.79
N ALA A 67 25.26 -0.93 13.09
CA ALA A 67 26.61 -0.51 13.36
C ALA A 67 26.71 1.01 13.26
N VAL A 68 27.60 1.60 14.04
CA VAL A 68 27.94 3.03 13.94
C VAL A 68 29.39 3.18 13.57
N THR A 69 29.69 4.27 12.88
CA THR A 69 31.03 4.77 12.68
C THR A 69 31.07 6.16 13.29
N THR A 70 31.77 6.29 14.42
CA THR A 70 31.96 7.52 15.19
C THR A 70 33.44 7.86 15.30
N ASN A 71 33.73 9.10 15.69
CA ASN A 71 35.05 9.48 16.19
C ASN A 71 35.52 8.50 17.28
N PRO A 72 36.75 7.95 17.22
CA PRO A 72 37.31 7.05 18.23
C PRO A 72 37.23 7.52 19.69
N PHE A 73 37.07 8.82 19.95
CA PHE A 73 36.89 9.37 21.30
C PHE A 73 35.41 9.57 21.70
N CYS A 74 34.47 9.29 20.80
CA CYS A 74 33.03 9.48 20.97
C CYS A 74 32.27 8.16 20.97
N HIS A 75 31.26 8.07 21.83
CA HIS A 75 30.29 6.98 21.85
C HIS A 75 28.97 7.44 21.22
N ALA A 76 28.25 6.53 20.58
CA ALA A 76 26.88 6.80 20.12
C ALA A 76 25.88 6.25 21.14
N ILE A 77 24.94 7.07 21.57
CA ILE A 77 23.71 6.58 22.19
C ILE A 77 22.70 6.42 21.07
N CYS A 78 22.07 5.25 21.01
CA CYS A 78 21.11 4.90 19.97
C CYS A 78 19.79 4.45 20.58
N ASN A 79 18.69 4.94 20.02
CA ASN A 79 17.34 4.46 20.24
C ASN A 79 16.90 3.64 19.03
N SER A 80 16.53 2.38 19.25
CA SER A 80 15.84 1.58 18.23
C SER A 80 14.36 1.49 18.53
N ASN A 81 13.53 1.57 17.49
CA ASN A 81 12.12 1.26 17.53
C ASN A 81 11.80 0.27 16.40
N PHE A 82 11.32 -0.92 16.74
CA PHE A 82 10.76 -1.87 15.78
C PHE A 82 9.25 -1.89 15.93
N GLU A 83 8.53 -1.62 14.84
CA GLU A 83 7.08 -1.46 14.85
C GLU A 83 6.40 -2.13 13.66
N ASP A 84 5.17 -2.56 13.91
CA ASP A 84 4.19 -2.97 12.93
C ASP A 84 3.38 -1.73 12.51
N ILE A 85 3.74 -1.15 11.36
CA ILE A 85 3.06 0.04 10.84
C ILE A 85 1.64 -0.31 10.37
N SER A 86 1.45 -1.53 9.86
CA SER A 86 0.15 -2.01 9.39
C SER A 86 -0.91 -1.99 10.48
N ASN A 87 -0.54 -2.33 11.71
CA ASN A 87 -1.44 -2.39 12.86
C ASN A 87 -1.18 -1.26 13.89
N ASN A 88 -0.31 -0.30 13.57
CA ASN A 88 0.08 0.83 14.43
C ASN A 88 0.53 0.37 15.83
N LYS A 89 1.46 -0.59 15.87
CA LYS A 89 1.90 -1.26 17.10
C LYS A 89 3.42 -1.29 17.21
N THR A 90 3.95 -0.73 18.28
CA THR A 90 5.35 -0.93 18.68
C THR A 90 5.59 -2.38 19.11
N ILE A 91 6.60 -3.04 18.53
CA ILE A 91 7.03 -4.39 18.89
C ILE A 91 8.13 -4.31 19.95
N GLU A 92 9.13 -3.47 19.74
CA GLU A 92 10.23 -3.26 20.69
C GLU A 92 10.75 -1.83 20.59
N GLU A 93 11.03 -1.23 21.75
CA GLU A 93 11.83 -0.02 21.89
C GLU A 93 13.00 -0.31 22.82
N ASP A 94 14.19 0.14 22.44
CA ASP A 94 15.40 -0.07 23.23
C ASP A 94 16.35 1.11 23.07
N THR A 95 17.13 1.38 24.13
CA THR A 95 18.17 2.41 24.15
C THR A 95 19.48 1.77 24.57
N PHE A 96 20.49 1.86 23.70
CA PHE A 96 21.79 1.24 23.93
C PHE A 96 22.93 2.12 23.44
N ARG A 97 24.14 1.82 23.91
CA ARG A 97 25.36 2.47 23.44
C ARG A 97 26.03 1.63 22.36
N LEU A 98 26.44 2.27 21.26
CA LEU A 98 27.24 1.65 20.21
C LEU A 98 28.61 2.31 20.10
N ASN A 99 29.60 1.46 19.82
CA ASN A 99 30.98 1.84 19.56
C ASN A 99 31.37 1.45 18.14
N THR A 100 32.26 2.22 17.51
CA THR A 100 32.84 1.88 16.22
C THR A 100 33.46 0.47 16.26
N GLY A 101 33.09 -0.37 15.28
CA GLY A 101 33.58 -1.75 15.15
C GLY A 101 32.88 -2.79 16.04
N SER A 102 31.90 -2.38 16.86
CA SER A 102 31.08 -3.29 17.69
C SER A 102 29.62 -3.26 17.22
N PRO A 103 29.28 -3.93 16.09
CA PRO A 103 27.91 -4.00 15.64
C PRO A 103 27.06 -4.81 16.61
N ILE A 104 25.78 -4.47 16.70
CA ILE A 104 24.77 -5.29 17.40
C ILE A 104 23.89 -6.00 16.39
N GLU A 105 23.34 -7.12 16.83
CA GLU A 105 22.34 -7.88 16.08
C GLU A 105 21.09 -8.01 16.95
N LYS A 106 19.93 -7.69 16.37
CA LYS A 106 18.60 -7.91 16.97
C LYS A 106 17.82 -8.86 16.08
N GLU A 107 17.17 -9.85 16.68
CA GLU A 107 16.37 -10.86 15.98
C GLU A 107 14.92 -10.79 16.43
N PHE A 108 14.00 -10.78 15.48
CA PHE A 108 12.57 -10.74 15.72
C PHE A 108 11.88 -11.86 14.96
N THR A 109 10.82 -12.43 15.54
CA THR A 109 9.96 -13.40 14.87
C THR A 109 8.70 -12.68 14.39
N LEU A 110 8.45 -12.73 13.08
CA LEU A 110 7.21 -12.25 12.48
C LEU A 110 6.32 -13.43 12.12
N GLU A 111 5.01 -13.24 12.23
CA GLU A 111 4.00 -14.28 12.04
C GLU A 111 2.92 -13.79 11.06
N ALA A 112 2.56 -14.64 10.11
CA ALA A 112 1.43 -14.36 9.23
C ALA A 112 0.10 -14.47 9.96
N LYS A 113 -0.86 -13.64 9.54
CA LYS A 113 -2.24 -13.70 10.04
C LYS A 113 -2.85 -15.08 9.84
N GLU A 114 -3.80 -15.43 10.69
CA GLU A 114 -4.58 -16.67 10.58
C GLU A 114 -5.60 -16.63 9.43
N LYS A 115 -5.92 -15.44 8.90
CA LYS A 115 -6.95 -15.22 7.88
C LYS A 115 -6.58 -14.08 6.92
N GLY A 116 -7.16 -14.15 5.73
CA GLY A 116 -7.02 -13.14 4.68
C GLY A 116 -5.96 -13.51 3.65
N ALA A 117 -5.59 -12.52 2.84
CA ALA A 117 -4.35 -12.56 2.07
C ALA A 117 -3.93 -11.11 1.85
N GLY A 118 -2.63 -10.84 1.75
CA GLY A 118 -2.15 -9.50 1.44
C GLY A 118 -0.79 -9.18 2.02
N LYS A 119 -0.61 -7.92 2.40
CA LYS A 119 0.70 -7.39 2.82
C LYS A 119 0.62 -6.58 4.10
N GLU A 120 1.59 -6.84 4.96
CA GLU A 120 1.89 -6.03 6.13
C GLU A 120 3.27 -5.39 6.01
N LEU A 121 3.44 -4.29 6.73
CA LEU A 121 4.62 -3.46 6.69
C LEU A 121 5.13 -3.22 8.11
N TYR A 122 6.38 -3.58 8.32
CA TYR A 122 7.09 -3.32 9.56
C TYR A 122 8.23 -2.34 9.30
N ARG A 123 8.63 -1.63 10.34
CA ARG A 123 9.73 -0.68 10.28
C ARG A 123 10.65 -0.85 11.46
N PHE A 124 11.93 -0.89 11.15
CA PHE A 124 12.98 -0.74 12.15
C PHE A 124 13.60 0.65 11.97
N ASN A 125 13.38 1.52 12.95
CA ASN A 125 13.98 2.84 13.03
C ASN A 125 15.13 2.82 14.04
N LEU A 126 16.22 3.49 13.71
CA LEU A 126 17.40 3.66 14.55
C LEU A 126 17.83 5.11 14.53
N GLU A 127 17.79 5.76 15.69
CA GLU A 127 18.19 7.14 15.89
C GLU A 127 19.41 7.15 16.80
N CYS A 128 20.52 7.75 16.37
CA CYS A 128 21.72 7.84 17.20
C CYS A 128 22.23 9.27 17.30
N TRP A 129 22.74 9.64 18.47
CA TRP A 129 23.41 10.90 18.73
C TRP A 129 24.68 10.65 19.56
N SER A 130 25.57 11.63 19.57
CA SER A 130 26.85 11.48 20.27
C SER A 130 26.68 11.69 21.77
N ASP A 131 27.32 10.84 22.56
CA ASP A 131 27.50 11.01 24.01
C ASP A 131 28.68 11.96 24.23
N ALA A 132 28.42 13.22 24.59
CA ALA A 132 29.49 14.20 24.74
C ALA A 132 30.37 13.85 25.95
N SER A 133 31.68 14.03 25.80
CA SER A 133 32.64 13.76 26.88
C SER A 133 33.81 14.73 26.80
N PHE A 134 34.70 14.70 27.80
CA PHE A 134 35.88 15.59 27.82
C PHE A 134 36.75 15.46 26.56
N LEU A 135 36.79 14.28 25.92
CA LEU A 135 37.53 14.02 24.68
C LEU A 135 36.63 14.01 23.43
N CYS A 136 35.31 14.16 23.60
CA CYS A 136 34.30 14.14 22.55
C CYS A 136 33.54 15.46 22.54
N HIS A 137 34.00 16.41 21.73
CA HIS A 137 33.41 17.75 21.60
C HIS A 137 32.35 17.79 20.49
N THR A 138 31.23 17.10 20.69
CA THR A 138 30.12 17.01 19.75
C THR A 138 28.91 17.86 20.19
N ASP A 139 28.07 18.24 19.23
CA ASP A 139 26.78 18.90 19.49
C ASP A 139 25.74 17.80 19.74
N GLU A 140 25.33 17.60 21.00
CA GLU A 140 24.34 16.57 21.41
C GLU A 140 23.00 16.70 20.68
N ALA A 141 22.70 17.86 20.07
CA ALA A 141 21.47 18.11 19.34
C ALA A 141 21.39 17.46 17.95
N GLN A 142 22.47 16.88 17.44
CA GLN A 142 22.49 16.24 16.12
C GLN A 142 22.13 14.75 16.22
N ILE A 143 20.97 14.41 15.65
CA ILE A 143 20.45 13.04 15.60
C ILE A 143 20.59 12.53 14.16
N THR A 144 21.34 11.44 13.98
CA THR A 144 21.38 10.68 12.73
C THR A 144 20.31 9.61 12.78
N THR A 145 19.58 9.43 11.68
CA THR A 145 18.48 8.46 11.61
C THR A 145 18.64 7.47 10.46
N ARG A 146 18.34 6.19 10.72
CA ARG A 146 18.24 5.15 9.71
C ARG A 146 17.00 4.31 9.89
N THR A 147 16.37 4.01 8.77
CA THR A 147 15.12 3.29 8.73
C THR A 147 15.21 2.21 7.67
N THR A 148 14.74 1.02 8.01
CA THR A 148 14.49 -0.05 7.04
C THR A 148 13.05 -0.53 7.15
N LEU A 149 12.46 -0.89 6.01
CA LEU A 149 11.10 -1.38 5.90
C LEU A 149 11.11 -2.86 5.53
N ILE A 150 10.26 -3.63 6.19
CA ILE A 150 10.10 -5.06 5.97
C ILE A 150 8.68 -5.30 5.48
N THR A 151 8.56 -5.99 4.35
CA THR A 151 7.26 -6.34 3.77
C THR A 151 6.97 -7.81 4.05
N LEU A 152 5.89 -8.09 4.79
CA LEU A 152 5.40 -9.44 5.03
C LEU A 152 4.23 -9.69 4.10
N ASN A 153 4.43 -10.53 3.09
CA ASN A 153 3.35 -11.07 2.29
C ASN A 153 2.77 -12.28 3.02
N TYR A 154 1.44 -12.32 3.18
CA TYR A 154 0.75 -13.47 3.76
C TYR A 154 -0.36 -13.95 2.84
N ASP A 155 -0.55 -15.27 2.78
CA ASP A 155 -1.56 -15.92 1.97
C ASP A 155 -1.99 -17.24 2.62
N LEU A 156 -3.02 -17.85 2.05
CA LEU A 156 -3.55 -19.14 2.45
C LEU A 156 -2.47 -20.23 2.44
N ASN A 157 -2.58 -21.15 3.39
CA ASN A 157 -1.80 -22.38 3.39
C ASN A 157 -2.27 -23.35 2.29
N ASP A 158 -1.51 -24.42 2.07
CA ASP A 158 -1.77 -25.34 0.95
C ASP A 158 -3.09 -26.10 1.11
N GLU A 159 -3.47 -26.45 2.35
CA GLU A 159 -4.74 -27.12 2.66
C GLU A 159 -5.94 -26.20 2.41
N GLU A 160 -5.85 -24.96 2.87
CA GLU A 160 -6.87 -23.93 2.64
C GLU A 160 -7.04 -23.62 1.15
N LYS A 161 -5.95 -23.59 0.37
CA LYS A 161 -6.02 -23.39 -1.09
C LYS A 161 -6.78 -24.52 -1.78
N LEU A 162 -6.46 -25.77 -1.46
CA LEU A 162 -7.17 -26.93 -1.99
C LEU A 162 -8.65 -26.91 -1.60
N LEU A 163 -8.95 -26.56 -0.34
CA LEU A 163 -10.31 -26.45 0.17
C LEU A 163 -11.09 -25.33 -0.54
N LYS A 164 -10.49 -24.14 -0.71
CA LYS A 164 -11.06 -23.02 -1.45
C LYS A 164 -11.46 -23.42 -2.87
N ASP A 165 -10.56 -24.07 -3.60
CA ASP A 165 -10.80 -24.46 -4.99
C ASP A 165 -11.95 -25.47 -5.11
N SER A 166 -12.01 -26.45 -4.20
CA SER A 166 -13.12 -27.42 -4.11
C SER A 166 -14.45 -26.74 -3.78
N LEU A 167 -14.46 -25.84 -2.78
CA LEU A 167 -15.66 -25.12 -2.37
C LEU A 167 -16.20 -24.19 -3.46
N LYS A 168 -15.31 -23.53 -4.21
CA LYS A 168 -15.69 -22.66 -5.34
C LYS A 168 -16.57 -23.40 -6.34
N ILE A 169 -16.16 -24.60 -6.73
CA ILE A 169 -16.87 -25.44 -7.70
C ILE A 169 -18.23 -25.84 -7.12
N ASN A 170 -18.25 -26.37 -5.90
CA ASN A 170 -19.46 -26.87 -5.26
C ASN A 170 -20.51 -25.77 -5.03
N LEU A 171 -20.09 -24.61 -4.51
CA LEU A 171 -20.98 -23.49 -4.23
C LEU A 171 -21.50 -22.85 -5.53
N THR A 172 -20.66 -22.73 -6.56
CA THR A 172 -21.10 -22.24 -7.88
C THR A 172 -22.15 -23.16 -8.49
N ASN A 173 -21.98 -24.48 -8.37
CA ASN A 173 -22.96 -25.45 -8.82
C ASN A 173 -24.24 -25.38 -7.98
N SER A 174 -24.12 -25.22 -6.66
CA SER A 174 -25.25 -25.07 -5.73
C SER A 174 -26.10 -23.83 -6.06
N VAL A 175 -25.47 -22.70 -6.42
CA VAL A 175 -26.17 -21.48 -6.89
C VAL A 175 -26.93 -21.72 -8.20
N LYS A 176 -26.38 -22.51 -9.12
CA LYS A 176 -27.09 -22.87 -10.36
C LYS A 176 -28.29 -23.78 -10.07
N GLU A 177 -28.08 -24.79 -9.24
CA GLU A 177 -29.12 -25.77 -8.89
C GLU A 177 -30.27 -25.10 -8.14
N ILE A 178 -30.01 -24.24 -7.16
CA ILE A 178 -31.07 -23.54 -6.43
C ILE A 178 -31.88 -22.61 -7.34
N ASN A 179 -31.23 -21.92 -8.29
CA ASN A 179 -31.93 -21.09 -9.26
C ASN A 179 -32.87 -21.93 -10.15
N GLN A 180 -32.43 -23.13 -10.56
CA GLN A 180 -33.27 -24.07 -11.31
C GLN A 180 -34.45 -24.59 -10.48
N GLN A 181 -34.19 -25.00 -9.22
CA GLN A 181 -35.24 -25.45 -8.31
C GLN A 181 -36.26 -24.34 -8.03
N TYR A 182 -35.79 -23.10 -7.83
CA TYR A 182 -36.65 -21.94 -7.58
C TYR A 182 -37.52 -21.57 -8.80
N ASN A 183 -36.95 -21.62 -10.01
CA ASN A 183 -37.72 -21.44 -11.24
C ASN A 183 -38.83 -22.48 -11.37
N THR A 184 -38.52 -23.75 -11.09
CA THR A 184 -39.51 -24.83 -11.10
C THR A 184 -40.58 -24.59 -10.04
N TYR A 185 -40.20 -24.26 -8.81
CA TYR A 185 -41.12 -23.88 -7.75
C TYR A 185 -42.04 -22.73 -8.20
N LEU A 186 -41.51 -21.68 -8.83
CA LEU A 186 -42.29 -20.54 -9.28
C LEU A 186 -43.34 -20.95 -10.34
N SER A 187 -42.94 -21.76 -11.34
CA SER A 187 -43.85 -22.32 -12.34
C SER A 187 -45.01 -23.09 -11.70
N TYR A 188 -44.70 -23.98 -10.75
CA TYR A 188 -45.70 -24.79 -10.06
C TYR A 188 -46.55 -23.97 -9.09
N SER A 189 -45.97 -22.97 -8.41
CA SER A 189 -46.72 -22.06 -7.52
C SER A 189 -47.81 -21.29 -8.28
N ILE A 190 -47.51 -20.84 -9.49
CA ILE A 190 -48.47 -20.13 -10.36
C ILE A 190 -49.57 -21.09 -10.80
N ALA A 191 -49.21 -22.31 -11.20
CA ALA A 191 -50.18 -23.33 -11.60
C ALA A 191 -51.11 -23.74 -10.44
N ILE A 192 -50.56 -23.95 -9.24
CA ILE A 192 -51.32 -24.27 -8.02
C ILE A 192 -52.24 -23.11 -7.64
N ASN A 193 -51.77 -21.86 -7.72
CA ASN A 193 -52.62 -20.68 -7.45
C ASN A 193 -53.77 -20.54 -8.45
N LYS A 194 -53.57 -20.91 -9.72
CA LYS A 194 -54.65 -20.99 -10.71
C LYS A 194 -55.62 -22.13 -10.34
N LEU A 195 -55.11 -23.32 -10.03
CA LEU A 195 -55.91 -24.48 -9.61
C LEU A 195 -56.77 -24.18 -8.38
N ASN A 196 -56.20 -23.50 -7.38
CA ASN A 196 -56.87 -23.22 -6.11
C ASN A 196 -58.13 -22.33 -6.25
N LYS A 197 -58.28 -21.62 -7.38
CA LYS A 197 -59.52 -20.90 -7.71
C LYS A 197 -60.69 -21.84 -8.03
N PHE A 198 -60.39 -23.07 -8.42
CA PHE A 198 -61.35 -24.07 -8.92
C PHE A 198 -61.44 -25.30 -8.00
N ILE A 199 -60.29 -25.76 -7.48
CA ILE A 199 -60.14 -26.95 -6.63
C ILE A 199 -59.27 -26.56 -5.43
N VAL A 200 -59.89 -26.44 -4.25
CA VAL A 200 -59.15 -26.18 -3.01
C VAL A 200 -58.45 -27.47 -2.57
N SER A 201 -57.11 -27.48 -2.62
CA SER A 201 -56.28 -28.58 -2.11
C SER A 201 -55.36 -28.08 -1.00
N ASP A 202 -55.80 -28.22 0.25
CA ASP A 202 -55.03 -27.82 1.43
C ASP A 202 -53.66 -28.54 1.50
N ASN A 203 -53.54 -29.74 0.95
CA ASN A 203 -52.29 -30.48 0.92
C ASN A 203 -51.26 -29.86 -0.04
N LEU A 204 -51.67 -29.48 -1.26
CA LEU A 204 -50.76 -28.81 -2.21
C LEU A 204 -50.26 -27.47 -1.67
N LEU A 205 -51.13 -26.70 -1.01
CA LEU A 205 -50.73 -25.43 -0.39
C LEU A 205 -49.74 -25.63 0.76
N LYS A 206 -49.90 -26.70 1.56
CA LYS A 206 -48.94 -27.06 2.62
C LYS A 206 -47.60 -27.51 2.05
N GLU A 207 -47.59 -28.35 1.01
CA GLU A 207 -46.38 -28.77 0.30
C GLU A 207 -45.65 -27.55 -0.28
N LEU A 208 -46.38 -26.64 -0.93
CA LEU A 208 -45.84 -25.42 -1.51
C LEU A 208 -45.20 -24.50 -0.44
N PHE A 209 -45.89 -24.27 0.69
CA PHE A 209 -45.37 -23.46 1.78
C PHE A 209 -44.15 -24.09 2.45
N SER A 210 -44.16 -25.41 2.63
CA SER A 210 -43.00 -26.15 3.16
C SER A 210 -41.78 -25.98 2.24
N LEU A 211 -41.99 -26.16 0.93
CA LEU A 211 -40.93 -26.06 -0.06
C LEU A 211 -40.36 -24.64 -0.18
N GLU A 212 -41.22 -23.61 -0.14
CA GLU A 212 -40.81 -22.21 -0.10
C GLU A 212 -39.87 -21.95 1.08
N LYS A 213 -40.23 -22.48 2.25
CA LYS A 213 -39.42 -22.36 3.47
C LYS A 213 -38.08 -23.08 3.30
N SER A 214 -38.06 -24.32 2.80
CA SER A 214 -36.85 -25.09 2.53
C SER A 214 -35.91 -24.35 1.58
N LEU A 215 -36.44 -23.85 0.46
CA LEU A 215 -35.70 -23.03 -0.50
C LEU A 215 -35.11 -21.79 0.19
N SER A 216 -35.92 -21.05 0.95
CA SER A 216 -35.48 -19.83 1.63
C SER A 216 -34.29 -20.05 2.59
N PHE A 217 -34.24 -21.20 3.28
CA PHE A 217 -33.11 -21.55 4.14
C PHE A 217 -31.83 -21.81 3.36
N ILE A 218 -31.91 -22.48 2.20
CA ILE A 218 -30.75 -22.70 1.33
C ILE A 218 -30.19 -21.36 0.85
N ILE A 219 -31.06 -20.42 0.49
CA ILE A 219 -30.66 -19.08 0.06
C ILE A 219 -29.94 -18.34 1.18
N GLN A 220 -30.43 -18.46 2.42
CA GLN A 220 -29.77 -17.88 3.58
C GLN A 220 -28.39 -18.51 3.81
N ASP A 221 -28.27 -19.84 3.74
CA ASP A 221 -27.00 -20.55 3.89
C ASP A 221 -26.00 -20.21 2.77
N LEU A 222 -26.47 -19.99 1.54
CA LEU A 222 -25.63 -19.53 0.42
C LEU A 222 -25.16 -18.08 0.59
N LYS A 223 -25.99 -17.20 1.16
CA LYS A 223 -25.58 -15.83 1.51
C LYS A 223 -24.52 -15.83 2.60
N GLU A 224 -24.69 -16.65 3.64
CA GLU A 224 -23.66 -16.80 4.69
C GLU A 224 -22.37 -17.41 4.11
N SER A 225 -22.51 -18.37 3.20
CA SER A 225 -21.38 -18.96 2.48
C SER A 225 -20.60 -17.91 1.70
N ASN A 226 -21.28 -16.97 1.03
CA ASN A 226 -20.64 -15.86 0.32
C ASN A 226 -19.89 -14.93 1.27
N LYS A 227 -20.44 -14.64 2.45
CA LYS A 227 -19.76 -13.85 3.48
C LYS A 227 -18.49 -14.55 3.96
N LEU A 228 -18.58 -15.83 4.35
CA LEU A 228 -17.42 -16.61 4.81
C LEU A 228 -16.34 -16.77 3.74
N TRP A 229 -16.74 -16.84 2.48
CA TRP A 229 -15.83 -16.87 1.34
C TRP A 229 -14.95 -15.61 1.28
N TYR A 230 -15.53 -14.41 1.44
CA TYR A 230 -14.77 -13.15 1.45
C TYR A 230 -14.05 -12.89 2.79
N ASP A 231 -14.45 -13.56 3.86
CA ASP A 231 -13.75 -13.56 5.16
C ASP A 231 -12.64 -14.63 5.25
N TYR A 232 -12.35 -15.35 4.16
CA TYR A 232 -11.33 -16.40 4.06
C TYR A 232 -11.51 -17.55 5.07
N ASN A 233 -12.75 -17.81 5.52
CA ASN A 233 -13.03 -18.80 6.54
C ASN A 233 -13.51 -20.13 5.91
N TYR A 234 -12.59 -20.80 5.20
CA TYR A 234 -12.92 -21.98 4.39
C TYR A 234 -13.32 -23.21 5.21
N ASN A 235 -12.80 -23.35 6.43
CA ASN A 235 -13.18 -24.44 7.34
C ASN A 235 -14.64 -24.36 7.77
N GLU A 236 -15.10 -23.17 8.18
CA GLU A 236 -16.51 -22.96 8.52
C GLU A 236 -17.41 -23.03 7.28
N LEU A 237 -16.92 -22.52 6.15
CA LEU A 237 -17.61 -22.61 4.87
C LEU A 237 -17.84 -24.06 4.43
N GLU A 238 -16.90 -24.96 4.69
CA GLU A 238 -17.06 -26.39 4.37
C GLU A 238 -18.25 -27.03 5.11
N VAL A 239 -18.44 -26.65 6.38
CA VAL A 239 -19.57 -27.13 7.20
C VAL A 239 -20.90 -26.66 6.62
N ILE A 240 -21.00 -25.38 6.24
CA ILE A 240 -22.22 -24.83 5.62
C ILE A 240 -22.44 -25.41 4.23
N ASN A 241 -21.38 -25.59 3.43
CA ASN A 241 -21.50 -26.21 2.12
C ASN A 241 -22.08 -27.65 2.20
N LYS A 242 -21.65 -28.45 3.18
CA LYS A 242 -22.25 -29.78 3.44
C LYS A 242 -23.75 -29.68 3.73
N LYS A 243 -24.15 -28.71 4.55
CA LYS A 243 -25.57 -28.44 4.86
C LYS A 243 -26.36 -28.00 3.62
N VAL A 244 -25.80 -27.11 2.79
CA VAL A 244 -26.39 -26.67 1.52
C VAL A 244 -26.64 -27.85 0.58
N LEU A 245 -25.65 -28.72 0.37
CA LEU A 245 -25.78 -29.88 -0.51
C LEU A 245 -26.87 -30.87 -0.04
N LEU A 246 -26.94 -31.12 1.28
CA LEU A 246 -27.99 -31.97 1.86
C LEU A 246 -29.38 -31.35 1.67
N ASN A 247 -29.52 -30.05 1.94
CA ASN A 247 -30.79 -29.35 1.80
C ASN A 247 -31.23 -29.27 0.33
N LEU A 248 -30.31 -29.04 -0.61
CA LEU A 248 -30.60 -29.07 -2.05
C LEU A 248 -31.15 -30.44 -2.49
N THR A 249 -30.54 -31.52 -2.00
CA THR A 249 -30.98 -32.88 -2.31
C THR A 249 -32.39 -33.14 -1.75
N SER A 250 -32.66 -32.75 -0.51
CA SER A 250 -33.99 -32.88 0.12
C SER A 250 -35.05 -32.06 -0.62
N THR A 251 -34.72 -30.81 -0.94
CA THR A 251 -35.62 -29.86 -1.62
C THR A 251 -35.94 -30.32 -3.03
N ASN A 252 -34.98 -30.91 -3.74
CA ASN A 252 -35.22 -31.50 -5.05
C ASN A 252 -36.24 -32.66 -4.98
N LYS A 253 -36.18 -33.46 -3.91
CA LYS A 253 -37.15 -34.54 -3.68
C LYS A 253 -38.56 -33.99 -3.39
N GLU A 254 -38.66 -33.01 -2.49
CA GLU A 254 -39.92 -32.31 -2.18
C GLU A 254 -40.53 -31.67 -3.43
N LEU A 255 -39.69 -31.04 -4.27
CA LEU A 255 -40.09 -30.43 -5.53
C LEU A 255 -40.60 -31.46 -6.54
N LEU A 256 -39.95 -32.63 -6.64
CA LEU A 256 -40.40 -33.71 -7.53
C LEU A 256 -41.74 -34.31 -7.09
N GLU A 257 -41.95 -34.44 -5.78
CA GLU A 257 -43.22 -34.87 -5.19
C GLU A 257 -44.33 -33.85 -5.49
N LEU A 258 -44.09 -32.55 -5.21
CA LEU A 258 -45.02 -31.46 -5.53
C LEU A 258 -45.37 -31.44 -7.02
N LYS A 259 -44.36 -31.57 -7.89
CA LYS A 259 -44.53 -31.63 -9.34
C LYS A 259 -45.46 -32.78 -9.74
N THR A 260 -45.16 -33.98 -9.26
CA THR A 260 -45.95 -35.18 -9.58
C THR A 260 -47.40 -35.04 -9.11
N ASN A 261 -47.60 -34.56 -7.88
CA ASN A 261 -48.93 -34.34 -7.30
C ASN A 261 -49.72 -33.28 -8.08
N THR A 262 -49.06 -32.18 -8.44
CA THR A 262 -49.68 -31.08 -9.19
C THR A 262 -50.02 -31.48 -10.62
N ASP A 263 -49.10 -32.15 -11.33
CA ASP A 263 -49.32 -32.59 -12.72
C ASP A 263 -50.51 -33.56 -12.81
N ASN A 264 -50.66 -34.46 -11.84
CA ASN A 264 -51.82 -35.36 -11.75
C ASN A 264 -53.13 -34.57 -11.60
N ILE A 265 -53.15 -33.56 -10.72
CA ILE A 265 -54.35 -32.74 -10.48
C ILE A 265 -54.66 -31.84 -11.70
N ILE A 266 -53.64 -31.27 -12.36
CA ILE A 266 -53.81 -30.51 -13.60
C ILE A 266 -54.42 -31.40 -14.69
N LYS A 267 -53.95 -32.64 -14.82
CA LYS A 267 -54.47 -33.60 -15.79
C LYS A 267 -55.95 -33.90 -15.53
N GLU A 268 -56.30 -34.24 -14.29
CA GLU A 268 -57.70 -34.48 -13.88
C GLU A 268 -58.60 -33.26 -14.15
N ASN A 269 -58.13 -32.05 -13.82
CA ASN A 269 -58.86 -30.81 -14.11
C ASN A 269 -59.06 -30.59 -15.61
N ASN A 270 -58.02 -30.80 -16.42
CA ASN A 270 -58.09 -30.57 -17.86
C ASN A 270 -58.99 -31.59 -18.57
N GLU A 271 -58.98 -32.86 -18.14
CA GLU A 271 -59.91 -33.89 -18.61
C GLU A 271 -61.37 -33.51 -18.28
N LEU A 272 -61.61 -32.99 -17.07
CA LEU A 272 -62.93 -32.50 -16.66
C LEU A 272 -63.41 -31.29 -17.47
N VAL A 273 -62.50 -30.35 -17.80
CA VAL A 273 -62.82 -29.23 -18.70
C VAL A 273 -63.20 -29.73 -20.10
N ASP A 274 -62.51 -30.74 -20.62
CA ASP A 274 -62.83 -31.35 -21.92
C ASP A 274 -64.20 -32.05 -21.89
N GLU A 275 -64.51 -32.81 -20.84
CA GLU A 275 -65.81 -33.43 -20.64
C GLU A 275 -66.93 -32.38 -20.59
N LEU A 276 -66.77 -31.32 -19.78
CA LEU A 276 -67.75 -30.23 -19.68
C LEU A 276 -67.95 -29.49 -21.01
N THR A 277 -66.86 -29.26 -21.76
CA THR A 277 -66.93 -28.61 -23.08
C THR A 277 -67.70 -29.48 -24.08
N SER A 278 -67.46 -30.79 -24.08
CA SER A 278 -68.20 -31.74 -24.92
C SER A 278 -69.69 -31.81 -24.58
N LEU A 279 -70.05 -31.74 -23.29
CA LEU A 279 -71.44 -31.70 -22.84
C LEU A 279 -72.15 -30.41 -23.23
N LYS A 280 -71.47 -29.26 -23.16
CA LYS A 280 -72.00 -27.96 -23.60
C LYS A 280 -72.27 -27.92 -25.11
N LEU A 281 -71.46 -28.63 -25.91
CA LEU A 281 -71.69 -28.81 -27.35
C LEU A 281 -72.92 -29.71 -27.65
N LEU A 282 -73.19 -30.70 -26.78
CA LEU A 282 -74.36 -31.58 -26.89
C LEU A 282 -75.66 -30.91 -26.43
N GLU A 283 -75.61 -30.03 -25.43
CA GLU A 283 -76.73 -29.21 -24.97
C GLU A 283 -77.31 -28.32 -26.09
N ASN A 284 -76.45 -27.85 -27.00
CA ASN A 284 -76.87 -27.11 -28.19
C ASN A 284 -77.57 -27.99 -29.26
N ASN A 285 -77.63 -29.32 -29.10
CA ASN A 285 -78.07 -30.24 -30.16
C ASN A 285 -79.18 -31.27 -29.80
N THR A 286 -79.63 -31.48 -28.56
CA THR A 286 -80.86 -32.30 -28.29
C THR A 286 -81.40 -32.26 -26.83
N ASN A 287 -82.74 -32.32 -26.71
CA ASN A 287 -83.62 -32.41 -25.51
C ASN A 287 -82.97 -32.69 -24.13
N SER A 288 -82.48 -31.62 -23.51
CA SER A 288 -82.56 -31.11 -22.13
C SER A 288 -82.86 -31.98 -20.87
N LEU A 289 -83.25 -33.26 -20.90
CA LEU A 289 -83.61 -33.99 -19.65
C LEU A 289 -82.58 -35.05 -19.20
N ASN A 290 -82.00 -35.82 -20.13
CA ASN A 290 -81.02 -36.87 -19.76
C ASN A 290 -79.61 -36.31 -19.49
N ILE A 291 -79.26 -35.18 -20.11
CA ILE A 291 -77.99 -34.49 -19.91
C ILE A 291 -77.98 -33.81 -18.53
N ALA A 292 -79.11 -33.26 -18.07
CA ALA A 292 -79.24 -32.69 -16.72
C ALA A 292 -79.01 -33.75 -15.62
N ILE A 293 -79.39 -35.01 -15.85
CA ILE A 293 -79.17 -36.12 -14.90
C ILE A 293 -77.70 -36.56 -14.87
N ASN A 294 -77.01 -36.63 -16.02
CA ASN A 294 -75.58 -36.94 -16.06
C ASN A 294 -74.72 -35.80 -15.51
N ILE A 295 -75.04 -34.55 -15.84
CA ILE A 295 -74.41 -33.37 -15.24
C ILE A 295 -74.69 -33.34 -13.74
N SER A 296 -75.89 -33.71 -13.27
CA SER A 296 -76.21 -33.83 -11.85
C SER A 296 -75.46 -34.97 -11.15
N ASN A 297 -75.19 -36.10 -11.81
CA ASN A 297 -74.47 -37.23 -11.22
C ASN A 297 -72.96 -36.96 -11.14
N HIS A 298 -72.37 -36.32 -12.15
CA HIS A 298 -70.98 -35.83 -12.13
C HIS A 298 -70.84 -34.62 -11.19
N ARG A 299 -71.83 -33.72 -11.17
CA ARG A 299 -71.97 -32.70 -10.11
C ARG A 299 -72.03 -33.37 -8.77
N ASN A 300 -72.77 -34.45 -8.56
CA ASN A 300 -72.85 -35.13 -7.27
C ASN A 300 -71.52 -35.77 -6.88
N THR A 301 -70.65 -36.20 -7.79
CA THR A 301 -69.32 -36.69 -7.41
C THR A 301 -68.38 -35.54 -7.00
N ILE A 302 -68.53 -34.36 -7.62
CA ILE A 302 -67.79 -33.14 -7.29
C ILE A 302 -68.39 -32.44 -6.04
N ILE A 303 -69.71 -32.48 -5.89
CA ILE A 303 -70.51 -31.96 -4.78
C ILE A 303 -70.45 -32.91 -3.59
N GLU A 304 -70.26 -34.21 -3.74
CA GLU A 304 -69.99 -35.13 -2.61
C GLU A 304 -68.59 -34.90 -2.05
N LYS A 305 -67.60 -34.60 -2.91
CA LYS A 305 -66.28 -34.10 -2.48
C LYS A 305 -66.38 -32.69 -1.85
N ARG A 306 -67.28 -31.82 -2.33
CA ARG A 306 -67.55 -30.46 -1.77
C ARG A 306 -68.37 -30.49 -0.47
N ASN A 307 -69.33 -31.42 -0.34
CA ASN A 307 -70.23 -31.61 0.81
C ASN A 307 -69.51 -32.29 1.97
N ALA A 308 -68.44 -33.05 1.71
CA ALA A 308 -67.50 -33.48 2.74
C ALA A 308 -66.76 -32.29 3.38
N ILE A 309 -66.59 -31.18 2.65
CA ILE A 309 -65.94 -29.94 3.10
C ILE A 309 -66.98 -28.96 3.71
N GLU A 310 -68.21 -28.91 3.18
CA GLU A 310 -69.30 -28.07 3.72
C GLU A 310 -69.95 -28.64 4.99
N LYS A 311 -69.97 -29.97 5.20
CA LYS A 311 -70.37 -30.56 6.49
C LYS A 311 -69.45 -30.18 7.66
N ALA A 312 -68.25 -29.65 7.38
CA ALA A 312 -67.33 -29.12 8.39
C ALA A 312 -67.56 -27.62 8.70
N LYS A 313 -68.45 -26.93 7.99
CA LYS A 313 -68.87 -25.55 8.28
C LYS A 313 -70.36 -25.50 8.59
N LEU A 314 -70.65 -25.74 9.86
CA LEU A 314 -71.96 -25.67 10.50
C LEU A 314 -72.87 -24.50 10.06
N SER A 315 -74.15 -24.87 9.89
CA SER A 315 -75.34 -24.17 10.40
C SER A 315 -75.62 -22.74 9.93
N SER A 316 -76.44 -22.59 8.90
CA SER A 316 -77.56 -21.63 8.92
C SER A 316 -78.50 -21.87 7.74
N ASN A 317 -79.78 -21.79 8.07
CA ASN A 317 -80.98 -22.08 7.31
C ASN A 317 -81.16 -21.42 5.93
N GLU A 318 -81.96 -22.13 5.14
CA GLU A 318 -83.07 -21.66 4.27
C GLU A 318 -82.84 -21.16 2.82
N THR A 319 -83.35 -22.02 1.91
CA THR A 319 -84.24 -21.79 0.75
C THR A 319 -83.80 -21.10 -0.55
N ASN A 320 -83.94 -21.89 -1.62
CA ASN A 320 -84.51 -21.61 -2.95
C ASN A 320 -84.01 -20.41 -3.77
N SER A 321 -83.03 -20.69 -4.63
CA SER A 321 -83.06 -20.34 -6.06
C SER A 321 -81.92 -21.10 -6.77
N THR A 322 -82.25 -22.03 -7.67
CA THR A 322 -81.26 -22.66 -8.55
C THR A 322 -80.93 -21.69 -9.70
N GLU A 323 -80.20 -20.63 -9.38
CA GLU A 323 -79.40 -19.92 -10.38
C GLU A 323 -78.27 -20.86 -10.79
N ILE A 324 -78.23 -21.24 -12.06
CA ILE A 324 -77.10 -21.99 -12.62
C ILE A 324 -75.94 -21.01 -12.69
N ILE A 325 -75.17 -20.93 -11.61
CA ILE A 325 -73.85 -20.29 -11.63
C ILE A 325 -73.04 -21.01 -12.70
N SER A 326 -72.79 -20.34 -13.82
CA SER A 326 -71.87 -20.81 -14.85
C SER A 326 -70.46 -20.77 -14.27
N ILE A 327 -69.97 -21.91 -13.79
CA ILE A 327 -68.58 -22.04 -13.37
C ILE A 327 -67.76 -22.22 -14.66
N GLU A 328 -67.10 -21.15 -15.11
CA GLU A 328 -66.05 -21.25 -16.13
C GLU A 328 -64.82 -21.88 -15.49
N ILE A 329 -64.58 -23.16 -15.78
CA ILE A 329 -63.35 -23.86 -15.43
C ILE A 329 -62.45 -23.78 -16.67
N GLU A 330 -61.21 -23.36 -16.48
CA GLU A 330 -60.22 -23.23 -17.56
C GLU A 330 -59.19 -24.35 -17.52
N LYS A 331 -58.60 -24.67 -18.68
CA LYS A 331 -57.43 -25.54 -18.75
C LYS A 331 -56.23 -24.84 -18.14
N ILE A 332 -55.41 -25.59 -17.41
CA ILE A 332 -54.20 -25.08 -16.76
C ILE A 332 -52.98 -25.70 -17.44
N LEU A 333 -52.00 -24.84 -17.71
CA LEU A 333 -50.68 -25.18 -18.23
C LEU A 333 -49.61 -24.69 -17.25
N VAL A 334 -48.52 -25.44 -17.17
CA VAL A 334 -47.33 -25.06 -16.39
C VAL A 334 -46.35 -24.39 -17.36
N ASP A 335 -46.17 -23.09 -17.20
CA ASP A 335 -45.23 -22.32 -18.02
C ASP A 335 -43.83 -22.39 -17.40
N GLU A 336 -42.82 -22.73 -18.18
CA GLU A 336 -41.43 -22.73 -17.71
C GLU A 336 -40.97 -21.30 -17.38
N LYS A 337 -40.38 -21.15 -16.19
CA LYS A 337 -39.72 -19.91 -15.75
C LYS A 337 -38.22 -20.05 -15.94
N ASN A 338 -37.59 -18.96 -16.37
CA ASN A 338 -36.16 -18.90 -16.56
C ASN A 338 -35.62 -17.54 -16.07
N GLU A 339 -35.75 -17.31 -14.77
CA GLU A 339 -35.27 -16.10 -14.10
C GLU A 339 -34.09 -16.47 -13.18
N SER A 340 -33.11 -15.57 -13.06
CA SER A 340 -32.03 -15.73 -12.09
C SER A 340 -32.46 -15.07 -10.78
N TYR A 341 -32.93 -15.88 -9.83
CA TYR A 341 -33.45 -15.37 -8.56
C TYR A 341 -32.33 -14.92 -7.61
N ILE A 342 -31.19 -15.61 -7.64
CA ILE A 342 -30.04 -15.36 -6.77
C ILE A 342 -28.82 -15.05 -7.63
N GLN A 343 -28.24 -13.88 -7.40
CA GLN A 343 -27.01 -13.40 -8.03
C GLN A 343 -25.86 -13.43 -7.03
N ILE A 344 -25.39 -14.62 -6.67
CA ILE A 344 -24.22 -14.82 -5.81
C ILE A 344 -23.06 -15.30 -6.69
N GLU A 345 -21.90 -14.66 -6.55
CA GLU A 345 -20.66 -15.05 -7.21
C GLU A 345 -19.53 -15.22 -6.19
N PHE A 346 -18.75 -16.28 -6.37
CA PHE A 346 -17.60 -16.64 -5.55
C PHE A 346 -16.30 -16.29 -6.30
N SER A 347 -16.12 -15.01 -6.61
CA SER A 347 -14.87 -14.49 -7.21
C SER A 347 -13.73 -14.47 -6.20
N GLU A 348 -12.48 -14.40 -6.65
CA GLU A 348 -11.33 -14.36 -5.73
C GLU A 348 -11.45 -13.19 -4.75
N PRO A 349 -11.39 -13.45 -3.44
CA PRO A 349 -11.39 -12.38 -2.45
C PRO A 349 -10.17 -11.46 -2.64
N PRO A 350 -10.36 -10.13 -2.53
CA PRO A 350 -9.28 -9.19 -2.76
C PRO A 350 -8.25 -9.20 -1.62
N SER A 351 -6.96 -9.20 -1.97
CA SER A 351 -5.89 -9.04 -1.00
C SER A 351 -5.95 -7.68 -0.29
N LYS A 352 -5.61 -7.65 1.00
CA LYS A 352 -5.63 -6.45 1.84
C LYS A 352 -4.22 -5.94 2.12
N CYS A 353 -4.00 -4.65 1.91
CA CYS A 353 -2.74 -3.98 2.21
C CYS A 353 -3.00 -2.98 3.34
N CYS A 354 -2.25 -3.11 4.43
CA CYS A 354 -2.47 -2.34 5.65
C CYS A 354 -1.30 -1.39 5.91
N VAL A 355 -1.58 -0.14 6.24
CA VAL A 355 -0.58 0.87 6.61
C VAL A 355 -1.24 1.90 7.53
N PHE A 356 -0.51 2.36 8.55
CA PHE A 356 -1.00 3.30 9.56
C PHE A 356 -2.27 2.85 10.30
N GLY A 357 -2.42 1.54 10.52
CA GLY A 357 -3.62 0.98 11.16
C GLY A 357 -4.85 0.87 10.23
N GLU A 358 -4.74 1.28 8.97
CA GLU A 358 -5.83 1.22 8.00
C GLU A 358 -5.56 0.14 6.94
N CYS A 359 -6.52 -0.77 6.77
CA CYS A 359 -6.47 -1.83 5.77
C CYS A 359 -7.43 -1.55 4.62
N GLN A 360 -6.91 -1.56 3.39
CA GLN A 360 -7.69 -1.40 2.17
C GLN A 360 -7.36 -2.52 1.17
N VAL A 361 -8.19 -2.66 0.13
CA VAL A 361 -7.85 -3.56 -0.99
C VAL A 361 -6.52 -3.10 -1.59
N CYS A 362 -5.57 -4.02 -1.72
CA CYS A 362 -4.29 -3.76 -2.36
C CYS A 362 -4.53 -3.21 -3.76
N LYS A 363 -4.09 -1.97 -4.00
CA LYS A 363 -4.34 -1.26 -5.25
C LYS A 363 -3.20 -0.32 -5.56
N ASN A 364 -2.72 -0.37 -6.80
CA ASN A 364 -1.83 0.64 -7.34
C ASN A 364 -2.63 1.92 -7.63
N ASN A 365 -2.28 3.01 -6.94
CA ASN A 365 -2.69 4.35 -7.34
C ASN A 365 -1.57 5.02 -8.14
N PRO A 366 -1.73 5.21 -9.46
CA PRO A 366 -0.67 5.74 -10.32
C PRO A 366 -0.32 7.21 -10.01
N GLU A 367 -1.19 7.94 -9.29
CA GLU A 367 -0.97 9.35 -8.92
C GLU A 367 -0.15 9.52 -7.64
N ASN A 368 0.03 8.46 -6.83
CA ASN A 368 0.80 8.51 -5.59
C ASN A 368 2.30 8.36 -5.90
N TYR A 369 2.91 9.38 -6.49
CA TYR A 369 4.34 9.42 -6.76
C TYR A 369 5.15 9.52 -5.46
N PRO A 370 6.29 8.82 -5.35
CA PRO A 370 7.17 8.95 -4.20
C PRO A 370 7.94 10.26 -4.25
N VAL A 371 8.26 10.79 -3.08
CA VAL A 371 9.03 12.02 -2.89
C VAL A 371 10.47 11.66 -2.56
N ILE A 372 11.42 12.27 -3.28
CA ILE A 372 12.85 12.16 -3.03
C ILE A 372 13.36 13.49 -2.48
N PHE A 373 13.84 13.47 -1.24
CA PHE A 373 14.58 14.56 -0.63
C PHE A 373 16.05 14.50 -0.99
N LEU A 374 16.52 15.52 -1.69
CA LEU A 374 17.86 15.59 -2.23
C LEU A 374 18.67 16.69 -1.54
N HIS A 375 19.74 16.29 -0.85
CA HIS A 375 20.57 17.23 -0.09
C HIS A 375 21.46 18.12 -0.98
N GLY A 376 21.99 19.17 -0.37
CA GLY A 376 22.92 20.13 -0.99
C GLY A 376 24.40 19.81 -0.74
N HIS A 377 25.25 20.82 -0.91
CA HIS A 377 26.70 20.70 -0.74
C HIS A 377 27.07 20.39 0.73
N ALA A 378 28.02 19.48 0.95
CA ALA A 378 28.63 19.28 2.26
C ALA A 378 29.52 20.49 2.59
N VAL A 379 29.10 21.33 3.55
CA VAL A 379 29.67 22.67 3.79
C VAL A 379 31.11 22.63 4.35
N SER A 380 31.57 21.50 4.90
CA SER A 380 32.96 21.28 5.29
C SER A 380 33.50 19.92 4.84
N LYS A 381 34.83 19.83 4.62
CA LYS A 381 35.56 18.56 4.38
C LYS A 381 35.28 17.51 5.47
N ASP A 382 35.07 18.00 6.70
CA ASP A 382 34.80 17.19 7.90
C ASP A 382 33.32 16.79 8.03
N SER A 383 32.39 17.50 7.37
CA SER A 383 30.95 17.16 7.39
C SER A 383 30.62 16.00 6.45
N SER A 384 29.95 14.99 6.96
CA SER A 384 29.55 13.78 6.25
C SER A 384 28.32 14.02 5.37
N ALA A 385 28.14 13.17 4.36
CA ALA A 385 26.88 13.10 3.60
C ALA A 385 25.66 12.85 4.50
N GLU A 386 25.86 12.20 5.65
CA GLU A 386 24.81 12.02 6.67
C GLU A 386 24.29 13.36 7.16
N PHE A 387 25.19 14.24 7.59
CA PHE A 387 24.82 15.57 8.05
C PHE A 387 23.95 16.33 7.02
N SER A 388 24.26 16.17 5.74
CA SER A 388 23.50 16.82 4.65
C SER A 388 22.10 16.22 4.48
N LEU A 389 21.94 14.91 4.70
CA LEU A 389 20.67 14.18 4.66
C LEU A 389 19.78 14.48 5.86
N GLU A 390 20.34 14.61 7.06
CA GLU A 390 19.57 14.84 8.29
C GLU A 390 18.81 16.18 8.26
N GLY A 391 19.22 17.12 7.42
CA GLY A 391 18.49 18.38 7.18
C GLY A 391 17.05 18.20 6.68
N PHE A 392 16.65 17.01 6.23
CA PHE A 392 15.27 16.71 5.82
C PHE A 392 14.47 15.88 6.83
N ASN A 393 15.05 15.50 7.98
CA ASN A 393 14.38 14.63 8.96
C ASN A 393 13.05 15.21 9.44
N GLN A 394 13.03 16.49 9.80
CA GLN A 394 11.83 17.16 10.30
C GLN A 394 10.74 17.18 9.22
N ILE A 395 11.11 17.49 7.97
CA ILE A 395 10.18 17.51 6.83
C ILE A 395 9.64 16.12 6.55
N GLN A 396 10.49 15.09 6.49
CA GLN A 396 10.07 13.71 6.25
C GLN A 396 9.17 13.18 7.38
N LYS A 397 9.50 13.48 8.63
CA LYS A 397 8.68 13.14 9.80
C LYS A 397 7.32 13.85 9.80
N ARG A 398 7.28 15.11 9.39
CA ARG A 398 6.03 15.88 9.27
C ARG A 398 5.18 15.36 8.11
N LEU A 399 5.79 15.01 6.98
CA LEU A 399 5.11 14.35 5.84
C LEU A 399 4.42 13.05 6.25
N GLU A 400 5.00 12.27 7.17
CA GLU A 400 4.37 11.06 7.68
C GLU A 400 3.05 11.33 8.43
N GLN A 401 2.97 12.45 9.15
CA GLN A 401 1.72 12.92 9.75
C GLN A 401 0.68 13.35 8.70
N ASP A 402 1.13 13.60 7.47
CA ASP A 402 0.32 13.87 6.28
C ASP A 402 0.10 12.61 5.41
N ASN A 403 0.29 11.42 5.97
CA ASN A 403 0.13 10.10 5.32
C ASN A 403 1.13 9.80 4.20
N TYR A 404 2.34 10.34 4.25
CA TYR A 404 3.45 9.87 3.42
C TYR A 404 4.29 8.85 4.20
N LEU A 405 4.36 7.61 3.74
CA LEU A 405 5.15 6.59 4.40
C LEU A 405 6.64 6.96 4.38
N ASN A 406 7.27 7.06 5.55
CA ASN A 406 8.72 7.21 5.64
C ASN A 406 9.40 5.90 5.22
N ALA A 407 9.99 5.90 4.03
CA ALA A 407 10.68 4.75 3.44
C ALA A 407 12.20 4.76 3.65
N GLY A 408 12.70 5.64 4.53
CA GLY A 408 14.10 5.72 4.91
C GLY A 408 14.97 6.42 3.88
N THR A 409 16.18 5.88 3.67
CA THR A 409 17.23 6.50 2.85
C THR A 409 17.62 5.59 1.69
N VAL A 410 17.73 6.15 0.48
CA VAL A 410 18.25 5.47 -0.71
C VAL A 410 19.61 6.03 -1.09
N THR A 411 20.54 5.13 -1.41
CA THR A 411 21.92 5.43 -1.79
C THR A 411 22.32 4.54 -2.96
N LEU A 412 23.50 4.76 -3.55
CA LEU A 412 23.99 3.92 -4.66
C LEU A 412 24.26 2.46 -4.26
N TYR A 413 24.41 2.16 -2.97
CA TYR A 413 24.62 0.79 -2.46
C TYR A 413 23.35 0.13 -1.95
N THR A 414 22.20 0.80 -2.00
CA THR A 414 20.92 0.17 -1.70
C THR A 414 20.76 -1.03 -2.63
N LYS A 415 20.76 -2.25 -2.06
CA LYS A 415 20.63 -3.51 -2.80
C LYS A 415 19.39 -3.44 -3.69
N ARG A 416 19.45 -3.99 -4.91
CA ARG A 416 18.30 -4.10 -5.83
C ARG A 416 17.79 -5.54 -5.94
N ASP A 417 18.05 -6.34 -4.90
CA ASP A 417 17.66 -7.76 -4.83
C ASP A 417 16.26 -7.88 -4.23
N PHE A 418 15.27 -7.32 -4.94
CA PHE A 418 13.86 -7.34 -4.58
C PHE A 418 13.01 -7.35 -5.87
N PRO A 419 11.78 -7.90 -5.84
CA PRO A 419 10.87 -7.81 -6.96
C PRO A 419 10.50 -6.35 -7.25
N GLU A 420 10.37 -6.03 -8.54
CA GLU A 420 9.81 -4.76 -9.00
C GLU A 420 8.41 -4.54 -8.40
N GLY A 421 8.11 -3.30 -8.03
CA GLY A 421 6.80 -2.95 -7.48
C GLY A 421 6.54 -3.54 -6.09
N LEU A 422 7.59 -3.82 -5.31
CA LEU A 422 7.47 -4.33 -3.94
C LEU A 422 6.38 -3.60 -3.15
N TRP A 423 6.37 -2.27 -3.26
CA TRP A 423 5.45 -1.38 -2.58
C TRP A 423 4.33 -0.79 -3.45
N GLU A 424 4.18 -1.24 -4.68
CA GLU A 424 3.18 -0.74 -5.64
C GLU A 424 1.74 -0.89 -5.13
N SER A 425 1.50 -1.95 -4.36
CA SER A 425 0.19 -2.31 -3.83
C SER A 425 -0.29 -1.46 -2.65
N PHE A 426 0.60 -0.65 -2.05
CA PHE A 426 0.23 0.30 -1.00
C PHE A 426 -0.28 1.60 -1.64
N ASN A 427 -1.52 1.98 -1.33
CA ASN A 427 -2.13 3.22 -1.82
C ASN A 427 -1.75 4.42 -0.92
N THR A 428 -0.44 4.58 -0.70
CA THR A 428 0.13 5.63 0.16
C THR A 428 1.42 6.12 -0.49
N PRO A 429 1.61 7.44 -0.70
CA PRO A 429 2.86 7.96 -1.24
C PRO A 429 4.00 7.72 -0.25
N MET A 430 5.23 7.61 -0.76
CA MET A 430 6.41 7.28 0.04
C MET A 430 7.42 8.41 0.01
N ALA A 431 8.09 8.67 1.11
CA ALA A 431 9.11 9.69 1.23
C ALA A 431 10.48 9.07 1.48
N PHE A 432 11.45 9.42 0.65
CA PHE A 432 12.83 8.95 0.69
C PHE A 432 13.79 10.10 0.90
N ARG A 433 14.82 9.91 1.73
CA ARG A 433 16.02 10.75 1.70
C ARG A 433 17.03 10.11 0.74
N ALA A 434 17.74 10.90 -0.06
CA ALA A 434 18.65 10.35 -1.06
C ALA A 434 19.98 11.10 -1.11
N SER A 435 21.07 10.33 -1.25
CA SER A 435 22.43 10.88 -1.36
C SER A 435 23.19 10.32 -2.55
N TYR A 436 23.83 11.22 -3.29
CA TYR A 436 24.71 10.95 -4.43
C TYR A 436 26.22 10.99 -4.07
N TYR A 437 26.56 11.10 -2.78
CA TYR A 437 27.95 11.25 -2.30
C TYR A 437 28.70 9.93 -2.04
N PHE A 438 28.04 8.78 -2.21
CA PHE A 438 28.66 7.48 -1.93
C PHE A 438 29.08 6.79 -3.23
N ASP A 439 30.28 6.22 -3.26
CA ASP A 439 30.76 5.32 -4.32
C ASP A 439 31.08 3.93 -3.74
N ILE A 440 31.08 2.90 -4.58
CA ILE A 440 31.30 1.51 -4.18
C ILE A 440 32.59 1.01 -4.82
N PHE A 441 33.60 0.71 -3.99
CA PHE A 441 34.74 -0.08 -4.43
C PHE A 441 34.51 -1.54 -4.03
N LYS A 442 34.42 -2.41 -5.05
CA LYS A 442 34.23 -3.85 -4.89
C LYS A 442 35.58 -4.53 -4.72
N GLU A 443 35.91 -4.98 -3.51
CA GLU A 443 36.92 -6.03 -3.31
C GLU A 443 36.22 -7.40 -3.17
N PRO A 444 36.88 -8.52 -3.53
CA PRO A 444 36.24 -9.84 -3.68
C PRO A 444 35.48 -10.36 -2.46
N GLU A 445 35.78 -9.86 -1.26
CA GLU A 445 35.17 -10.34 0.00
C GLU A 445 34.61 -9.23 0.90
N ASN A 446 34.71 -7.93 0.52
CA ASN A 446 34.15 -6.81 1.29
C ASN A 446 33.78 -5.63 0.39
N TYR A 447 32.63 -5.00 0.65
CA TYR A 447 32.28 -3.70 0.07
C TYR A 447 32.93 -2.59 0.91
N VAL A 448 33.77 -1.76 0.30
CA VAL A 448 34.21 -0.52 0.94
C VAL A 448 33.37 0.62 0.37
N VAL A 449 32.48 1.16 1.21
CA VAL A 449 31.78 2.40 0.90
C VAL A 449 32.80 3.53 1.03
N VAL A 450 33.13 4.16 -0.09
CA VAL A 450 34.01 5.32 -0.08
C VAL A 450 33.14 6.53 -0.37
N GLN A 451 33.17 7.48 0.56
CA GLN A 451 32.50 8.75 0.36
C GLN A 451 33.32 9.57 -0.64
N THR A 452 32.79 9.77 -1.84
CA THR A 452 33.39 10.63 -2.87
C THR A 452 32.71 12.00 -2.81
N LYS A 453 33.12 12.79 -1.81
CA LYS A 453 32.54 14.12 -1.51
C LYS A 453 32.93 15.22 -2.51
N SER A 454 33.79 14.91 -3.49
CA SER A 454 34.43 15.87 -4.40
C SER A 454 34.33 15.36 -5.84
N GLU A 455 33.24 15.70 -6.52
CA GLU A 455 32.97 15.39 -7.92
C GLU A 455 32.29 16.59 -8.61
N ASN A 456 32.25 16.60 -9.95
CA ASN A 456 31.48 17.61 -10.67
C ASN A 456 29.97 17.34 -10.56
N ILE A 457 29.15 18.40 -10.66
CA ILE A 457 27.68 18.30 -10.56
C ILE A 457 27.10 17.41 -11.68
N ASP A 458 27.78 17.31 -12.83
CA ASP A 458 27.45 16.35 -13.90
C ASP A 458 27.42 14.90 -13.39
N THR A 459 28.44 14.48 -12.64
CA THR A 459 28.54 13.12 -12.07
C THR A 459 27.38 12.85 -11.10
N TYR A 460 27.09 13.81 -10.22
CA TYR A 460 25.97 13.71 -9.29
C TYR A 460 24.61 13.63 -9.97
N SER A 461 24.47 14.26 -11.13
CA SER A 461 23.24 14.19 -11.93
C SER A 461 23.02 12.81 -12.51
N ILE A 462 24.10 12.12 -12.91
CA ILE A 462 24.04 10.72 -13.37
C ILE A 462 23.68 9.81 -12.18
N ARG A 463 24.31 10.01 -11.02
CA ARG A 463 24.00 9.25 -9.79
C ARG A 463 22.54 9.46 -9.35
N LEU A 464 21.99 10.67 -9.52
CA LEU A 464 20.57 10.93 -9.28
C LEU A 464 19.66 10.05 -10.15
N LYS A 465 20.02 9.74 -11.40
CA LYS A 465 19.26 8.80 -12.23
C LYS A 465 19.16 7.42 -11.60
N GLU A 466 20.27 6.91 -11.07
CA GLU A 466 20.28 5.61 -10.40
C GLU A 466 19.42 5.59 -9.13
N LEU A 467 19.40 6.70 -8.38
CA LEU A 467 18.56 6.86 -7.19
C LEU A 467 17.07 6.90 -7.57
N VAL A 468 16.72 7.69 -8.59
CA VAL A 468 15.36 7.77 -9.15
C VAL A 468 14.88 6.40 -9.63
N ASP A 469 15.72 5.68 -10.38
CA ASP A 469 15.39 4.34 -10.88
C ASP A 469 15.19 3.33 -9.76
N THR A 470 16.02 3.39 -8.71
CA THR A 470 15.88 2.53 -7.53
C THR A 470 14.56 2.80 -6.80
N VAL A 471 14.18 4.07 -6.64
CA VAL A 471 12.90 4.46 -6.02
C VAL A 471 11.72 4.02 -6.87
N LYS A 472 11.76 4.22 -8.19
CA LYS A 472 10.72 3.75 -9.11
C LYS A 472 10.58 2.23 -9.08
N LEU A 473 11.69 1.50 -9.08
CA LEU A 473 11.71 0.03 -8.99
C LEU A 473 11.07 -0.48 -7.70
N LYS A 474 11.41 0.11 -6.53
CA LYS A 474 10.81 -0.26 -5.23
C LYS A 474 9.31 0.02 -5.17
N THR A 475 8.90 1.17 -5.70
CA THR A 475 7.52 1.67 -5.55
C THR A 475 6.60 1.26 -6.69
N GLY A 476 7.12 0.77 -7.82
CA GLY A 476 6.36 0.47 -9.03
C GLY A 476 5.76 1.71 -9.70
N LYS A 477 6.21 2.92 -9.34
CA LYS A 477 5.67 4.18 -9.88
C LYS A 477 6.44 4.63 -11.11
N SER A 478 5.73 5.24 -12.05
CA SER A 478 6.32 5.71 -13.30
C SER A 478 7.11 7.00 -13.17
N LYS A 479 6.88 7.80 -12.12
CA LYS A 479 7.54 9.08 -11.87
C LYS A 479 7.85 9.26 -10.39
N VAL A 480 8.65 10.27 -10.07
CA VAL A 480 8.94 10.72 -8.71
C VAL A 480 8.76 12.23 -8.59
N ASP A 481 8.47 12.70 -7.38
CA ASP A 481 8.60 14.11 -7.00
C ASP A 481 9.98 14.32 -6.36
N ILE A 482 10.64 15.44 -6.66
CA ILE A 482 11.94 15.78 -6.05
C ILE A 482 11.81 17.07 -5.25
N VAL A 483 12.22 17.02 -3.99
CA VAL A 483 12.44 18.20 -3.15
C VAL A 483 13.94 18.34 -2.91
N ALA A 484 14.56 19.31 -3.55
CA ALA A 484 16.00 19.48 -3.58
C ALA A 484 16.45 20.75 -2.85
N PHE A 485 17.51 20.64 -2.06
CA PHE A 485 18.06 21.76 -1.30
C PHE A 485 19.41 22.22 -1.85
N SER A 486 19.60 23.54 -1.94
CA SER A 486 20.88 24.17 -2.28
C SER A 486 21.46 23.57 -3.59
N MET A 487 22.71 23.10 -3.57
CA MET A 487 23.36 22.41 -4.71
C MET A 487 22.54 21.24 -5.27
N GLY A 488 21.76 20.53 -4.45
CA GLY A 488 20.89 19.44 -4.91
C GLY A 488 19.93 19.91 -6.00
N GLY A 489 19.47 21.17 -5.96
CA GLY A 489 18.63 21.73 -7.01
C GLY A 489 19.36 21.92 -8.35
N LEU A 490 20.66 22.21 -8.32
CA LEU A 490 21.49 22.24 -9.53
C LEU A 490 21.71 20.84 -10.11
N VAL A 491 21.90 19.84 -9.23
CA VAL A 491 21.95 18.42 -9.61
C VAL A 491 20.63 18.02 -10.29
N THR A 492 19.48 18.37 -9.72
CA THR A 492 18.17 18.10 -10.32
C THR A 492 17.96 18.81 -11.65
N ARG A 493 18.30 20.10 -11.75
CA ARG A 493 18.20 20.84 -13.03
C ARG A 493 19.09 20.24 -14.11
N ARG A 494 20.29 19.80 -13.73
CA ARG A 494 21.22 19.17 -14.67
C ARG A 494 20.76 17.76 -15.07
N TYR A 495 20.19 16.99 -14.15
CA TYR A 495 19.49 15.74 -14.45
C TYR A 495 18.42 15.93 -15.52
N ILE A 496 17.58 16.97 -15.38
CA ILE A 496 16.52 17.28 -16.36
C ILE A 496 17.12 17.56 -17.75
N GLN A 497 18.24 18.29 -17.82
CA GLN A 497 18.90 18.56 -19.11
C GLN A 497 19.47 17.30 -19.78
N ILE A 498 19.90 16.31 -19.00
CA ILE A 498 20.56 15.10 -19.52
C ILE A 498 19.52 14.03 -19.88
N PHE A 499 18.52 13.82 -19.02
CA PHE A 499 17.60 12.69 -19.07
C PHE A 499 16.15 13.08 -19.43
N GLY A 500 15.83 14.37 -19.44
CA GLY A 500 14.47 14.86 -19.67
C GLY A 500 13.61 14.87 -18.40
N THR A 501 12.29 14.91 -18.60
CA THR A 501 11.30 15.07 -17.51
C THR A 501 10.39 13.85 -17.35
N GLU A 502 10.58 12.80 -18.16
CA GLU A 502 9.69 11.62 -18.20
C GLU A 502 9.59 10.87 -16.87
N ASP A 503 10.69 10.87 -16.09
CA ASP A 503 10.76 10.23 -14.78
C ASP A 503 10.29 11.15 -13.64
N LEU A 504 9.93 12.41 -13.93
CA LEU A 504 9.61 13.43 -12.93
C LEU A 504 8.16 13.88 -13.04
N ASN A 505 7.52 14.04 -11.87
CA ASN A 505 6.19 14.62 -11.76
C ASN A 505 6.26 16.09 -11.31
N LYS A 506 6.95 16.36 -10.19
CA LYS A 506 7.20 17.73 -9.69
C LYS A 506 8.61 17.91 -9.19
N VAL A 507 9.07 19.17 -9.23
CA VAL A 507 10.36 19.57 -8.65
C VAL A 507 10.17 20.79 -7.78
N ILE A 508 10.59 20.68 -6.51
CA ILE A 508 10.59 21.75 -5.53
C ILE A 508 12.04 22.04 -5.14
N LEU A 509 12.49 23.27 -5.36
CA LEU A 509 13.83 23.74 -5.07
C LEU A 509 13.80 24.60 -3.82
N ILE A 510 14.77 24.43 -2.91
CA ILE A 510 14.88 25.19 -1.67
C ILE A 510 16.27 25.79 -1.58
N GLY A 511 16.38 27.12 -1.59
CA GLY A 511 17.65 27.84 -1.48
C GLY A 511 18.64 27.51 -2.62
N THR A 512 18.17 27.08 -3.79
CA THR A 512 19.07 26.66 -4.87
C THR A 512 19.77 27.88 -5.52
N PRO A 513 21.10 27.86 -5.68
CA PRO A 513 21.84 28.92 -6.39
C PRO A 513 21.65 28.83 -7.91
N ASN A 514 20.43 29.07 -8.39
CA ASN A 514 20.03 28.86 -9.78
C ASN A 514 20.88 29.59 -10.81
N ASN A 515 21.43 30.75 -10.47
CA ASN A 515 22.35 31.53 -11.29
C ASN A 515 23.78 31.56 -10.74
N GLY A 516 24.12 30.61 -9.86
CA GLY A 516 25.42 30.45 -9.25
C GLY A 516 25.62 31.30 -7.99
N ILE A 517 26.79 31.16 -7.39
CA ILE A 517 27.24 31.95 -6.23
C ILE A 517 28.24 33.02 -6.67
N GLU A 518 28.38 34.09 -5.88
CA GLU A 518 29.28 35.23 -6.15
C GLU A 518 30.02 35.71 -4.89
N GLY A 519 31.05 36.52 -5.08
CA GLY A 519 31.73 37.28 -4.02
C GLY A 519 32.50 36.42 -3.02
N ASP A 520 32.62 36.90 -1.78
CA ASP A 520 33.40 36.27 -0.70
C ASP A 520 32.91 34.85 -0.37
N ILE A 521 31.66 34.53 -0.66
CA ILE A 521 31.07 33.21 -0.44
C ILE A 521 31.62 32.18 -1.44
N SER A 522 31.86 32.59 -2.69
CA SER A 522 32.52 31.73 -3.68
C SER A 522 34.00 31.44 -3.31
N THR A 523 34.66 32.40 -2.66
CA THR A 523 36.03 32.27 -2.16
C THR A 523 36.08 31.43 -0.88
N PHE A 524 35.11 31.59 0.01
CA PHE A 524 34.97 30.78 1.22
C PHE A 524 34.61 29.33 0.90
N CYS A 525 33.70 29.08 -0.05
CA CYS A 525 33.36 27.73 -0.55
C CYS A 525 34.62 26.97 -1.01
N SER A 526 35.50 27.62 -1.77
CA SER A 526 36.78 27.03 -2.21
C SER A 526 37.84 26.87 -1.10
N LEU A 527 37.63 27.46 0.09
CA LEU A 527 38.58 27.41 1.21
C LEU A 527 38.19 26.36 2.28
N VAL A 528 36.89 26.10 2.45
CA VAL A 528 36.34 25.15 3.45
C VAL A 528 35.59 23.94 2.85
N GLY A 529 35.14 24.02 1.59
CA GLY A 529 34.44 22.95 0.87
C GLY A 529 35.31 22.16 -0.11
N GLU A 530 34.68 21.31 -0.92
CA GLU A 530 35.33 20.46 -1.93
C GLU A 530 35.51 21.19 -3.28
N ASP A 531 36.65 20.99 -3.94
CA ASP A 531 37.19 21.92 -4.96
C ASP A 531 36.47 21.90 -6.32
N LEU A 532 35.65 20.88 -6.60
CA LEU A 532 35.01 20.67 -7.90
C LEU A 532 33.58 21.23 -7.93
N GLU A 533 32.75 20.90 -6.95
CA GLU A 533 31.37 21.40 -6.86
C GLU A 533 31.34 22.91 -6.65
N CYS A 534 32.19 23.43 -5.75
CA CYS A 534 32.28 24.86 -5.51
C CYS A 534 32.73 25.61 -6.78
N ARG A 535 33.53 24.97 -7.65
CA ARG A 535 33.93 25.54 -8.94
C ARG A 535 32.77 25.53 -9.93
N ASP A 536 32.02 24.44 -10.00
CA ASP A 536 30.83 24.34 -10.83
C ASP A 536 29.76 25.35 -10.40
N MET A 537 29.60 25.64 -9.11
CA MET A 537 28.59 26.59 -8.62
C MET A 537 28.93 28.07 -8.84
N LYS A 538 30.17 28.44 -9.22
CA LYS A 538 30.51 29.85 -9.50
C LYS A 538 29.67 30.37 -10.66
N SER A 539 29.16 31.60 -10.54
CA SER A 539 28.26 32.20 -11.54
C SER A 539 28.88 32.27 -12.95
N ASP A 540 30.20 32.37 -13.06
CA ASP A 540 30.95 32.41 -14.31
C ASP A 540 31.48 31.05 -14.78
N SER A 541 31.16 29.95 -14.07
CA SER A 541 31.65 28.61 -14.39
C SER A 541 31.11 28.11 -15.74
N LEU A 542 31.85 27.19 -16.36
CA LEU A 542 31.37 26.52 -17.57
C LEU A 542 30.06 25.75 -17.31
N PHE A 543 29.95 25.14 -16.13
CA PHE A 543 28.76 24.41 -15.70
C PHE A 543 27.53 25.33 -15.64
N MET A 544 27.59 26.44 -14.90
CA MET A 544 26.46 27.37 -14.76
C MET A 544 26.07 27.98 -16.11
N ASN A 545 27.05 28.36 -16.93
CA ASN A 545 26.80 28.87 -18.27
C ASN A 545 26.07 27.85 -19.16
N LYS A 546 26.40 26.57 -19.05
CA LYS A 546 25.71 25.49 -19.78
C LYS A 546 24.32 25.24 -19.20
N LEU A 547 24.18 25.21 -17.88
CA LEU A 547 22.93 24.96 -17.18
C LEU A 547 21.88 26.04 -17.52
N ASN A 548 22.27 27.31 -17.48
CA ASN A 548 21.37 28.44 -17.68
C ASN A 548 21.08 28.78 -19.15
N LYS A 549 21.86 28.23 -20.11
CA LYS A 549 21.55 28.30 -21.55
C LYS A 549 20.56 27.23 -22.01
N GLY A 550 20.25 26.23 -21.19
CA GLY A 550 19.33 25.17 -21.54
C GLY A 550 17.90 25.68 -21.74
N SER A 551 17.13 24.98 -22.57
CA SER A 551 15.70 25.24 -22.70
C SER A 551 14.98 25.00 -21.39
N GLN A 552 13.98 25.83 -21.10
CA GLN A 552 13.11 25.63 -19.96
C GLN A 552 12.34 24.32 -20.10
N PRO A 553 12.33 23.45 -19.08
CA PRO A 553 11.65 22.16 -19.17
C PRO A 553 10.14 22.35 -19.16
N ASN A 554 9.42 21.45 -19.83
CA ASN A 554 7.97 21.33 -19.72
C ASN A 554 7.61 20.58 -18.43
N LEU A 555 7.93 21.18 -17.28
CA LEU A 555 7.73 20.63 -15.94
C LEU A 555 7.47 21.78 -14.97
N ASN A 556 6.49 21.62 -14.09
CA ASN A 556 6.24 22.60 -13.03
C ASN A 556 7.37 22.55 -11.99
N ILE A 557 8.13 23.65 -11.90
CA ILE A 557 9.19 23.84 -10.90
C ILE A 557 8.71 24.89 -9.91
N THR A 558 8.65 24.52 -8.63
CA THR A 558 8.46 25.45 -7.52
C THR A 558 9.82 25.79 -6.93
N ASN A 559 10.11 27.07 -6.70
CA ASN A 559 11.40 27.54 -6.20
C ASN A 559 11.22 28.39 -4.94
N ILE A 560 11.71 27.90 -3.81
CA ILE A 560 11.65 28.55 -2.50
C ILE A 560 12.98 29.27 -2.25
N ILE A 561 12.92 30.59 -2.11
CA ILE A 561 14.07 31.49 -2.00
C ILE A 561 14.09 32.08 -0.59
N GLY A 562 15.21 31.97 0.11
CA GLY A 562 15.42 32.69 1.37
C GLY A 562 15.95 34.11 1.11
N THR A 563 15.44 35.08 1.86
CA THR A 563 15.99 36.45 1.87
C THR A 563 15.91 37.06 3.27
N GLY A 564 16.66 38.14 3.50
CA GLY A 564 16.72 38.83 4.80
C GLY A 564 18.13 38.96 5.39
N CYS A 565 19.12 38.32 4.77
CA CYS A 565 20.53 38.45 5.14
C CYS A 565 21.28 39.42 4.23
N LYS A 566 21.97 40.39 4.81
CA LYS A 566 22.79 41.34 4.06
C LYS A 566 24.12 40.68 3.66
N MET A 567 24.35 40.53 2.37
CA MET A 567 25.52 39.88 1.76
C MET A 567 26.17 40.85 0.77
N ASN A 568 27.31 41.43 1.15
CA ASN A 568 28.07 42.37 0.31
C ASN A 568 27.22 43.48 -0.34
N GLY A 569 26.30 44.06 0.44
CA GLY A 569 25.45 45.17 0.01
C GLY A 569 24.14 44.74 -0.69
N LYS A 570 23.93 43.45 -0.94
CA LYS A 570 22.70 42.86 -1.46
C LYS A 570 22.00 41.99 -0.41
N MET A 571 20.80 41.51 -0.72
CA MET A 571 20.03 40.61 0.15
C MET A 571 20.11 39.16 -0.36
N GLY A 572 20.03 38.21 0.57
CA GLY A 572 19.95 36.79 0.29
C GLY A 572 19.77 35.97 1.57
N ASP A 573 20.14 34.70 1.55
CA ASP A 573 19.95 33.76 2.66
C ASP A 573 21.22 33.50 3.49
N GLY A 574 22.29 34.27 3.23
CA GLY A 574 23.60 34.09 3.87
C GLY A 574 24.54 33.14 3.11
N ALA A 575 24.07 32.45 2.05
CA ALA A 575 24.90 31.69 1.12
C ALA A 575 24.63 32.06 -0.35
N VAL A 576 23.38 32.31 -0.70
CA VAL A 576 22.92 32.63 -2.05
C VAL A 576 22.22 33.98 -2.04
N LEU A 577 22.58 34.85 -2.98
CA LEU A 577 21.90 36.13 -3.19
C LEU A 577 20.49 35.87 -3.74
N GLU A 578 19.51 36.67 -3.33
CA GLU A 578 18.10 36.50 -3.75
C GLU A 578 17.97 36.50 -5.29
N GLU A 579 18.62 37.47 -5.95
CA GLU A 579 18.66 37.58 -7.42
C GLU A 579 19.32 36.36 -8.10
N LYS A 580 20.19 35.64 -7.38
CA LYS A 580 20.86 34.43 -7.89
C LYS A 580 20.06 33.17 -7.62
N ALA A 581 19.22 33.17 -6.58
CA ALA A 581 18.31 32.08 -6.27
C ALA A 581 17.08 32.09 -7.19
N PHE A 582 16.71 33.25 -7.74
CA PHE A 582 15.58 33.36 -8.69
C PHE A 582 15.75 32.46 -9.91
N LEU A 583 14.69 31.76 -10.30
CA LEU A 583 14.66 30.90 -11.49
C LEU A 583 13.56 31.37 -12.44
N GLU A 584 13.95 31.81 -13.63
CA GLU A 584 12.99 32.26 -14.64
C GLU A 584 12.04 31.14 -15.06
N GLY A 585 10.75 31.47 -15.08
CA GLY A 585 9.68 30.56 -15.47
C GLY A 585 9.36 29.43 -14.47
N ALA A 586 9.98 29.45 -13.28
CA ALA A 586 9.51 28.69 -12.12
C ALA A 586 8.50 29.50 -11.30
N GLU A 587 7.71 28.82 -10.46
CA GLU A 587 6.89 29.46 -9.43
C GLU A 587 7.79 29.83 -8.23
N ASN A 588 8.19 31.09 -8.16
CA ASN A 588 9.14 31.56 -7.15
C ASN A 588 8.40 32.04 -5.89
N HIS A 589 8.72 31.47 -4.73
CA HIS A 589 8.24 31.86 -3.42
C HIS A 589 9.39 32.42 -2.59
N VAL A 590 9.22 33.61 -2.02
CA VAL A 590 10.24 34.27 -1.20
C VAL A 590 9.89 34.15 0.27
N ILE A 591 10.82 33.61 1.06
CA ILE A 591 10.73 33.46 2.51
C ILE A 591 11.63 34.51 3.16
N ASN A 592 11.01 35.44 3.89
CA ASN A 592 11.73 36.46 4.65
C ASN A 592 12.17 35.89 6.00
N GLY A 593 13.47 35.82 6.24
CA GLY A 593 14.05 35.34 7.49
C GLY A 593 15.15 36.25 8.04
N THR A 594 15.86 35.76 9.04
CA THR A 594 16.94 36.51 9.71
C THR A 594 18.18 35.65 9.87
N CYS A 595 19.35 36.12 9.41
CA CYS A 595 20.61 35.43 9.70
C CYS A 595 21.01 35.66 11.16
N ARG A 596 20.75 34.67 12.00
CA ARG A 596 21.05 34.72 13.45
C ARG A 596 22.53 34.47 13.75
N SER A 597 23.23 33.75 12.87
CA SER A 597 24.65 33.41 13.03
C SER A 597 25.34 33.22 11.67
N LEU A 598 26.64 33.51 11.61
CA LEU A 598 27.49 33.16 10.46
C LEU A 598 27.65 31.65 10.27
N VAL A 599 27.46 30.86 11.34
CA VAL A 599 27.67 29.40 11.34
C VAL A 599 26.37 28.63 11.05
N LYS A 600 25.21 29.26 11.27
CA LYS A 600 23.89 28.74 10.91
C LYS A 600 23.14 29.85 10.15
N PRO A 601 23.48 30.10 8.87
CA PRO A 601 22.81 31.10 8.07
C PRO A 601 21.37 30.68 7.78
N LEU A 602 20.53 31.65 7.40
CA LEU A 602 19.14 31.41 6.98
C LEU A 602 19.05 30.28 5.94
N HIS A 603 20.02 30.19 5.03
CA HIS A 603 20.13 29.14 4.03
C HIS A 603 19.92 27.73 4.61
N LEU A 604 20.62 27.39 5.71
CA LEU A 604 20.47 26.09 6.37
C LEU A 604 19.17 25.99 7.17
N GLU A 605 18.74 27.10 7.77
CA GLU A 605 17.50 27.16 8.57
C GLU A 605 16.23 27.07 7.72
N LEU A 606 16.26 27.30 6.40
CA LEU A 606 15.09 27.15 5.52
C LEU A 606 14.44 25.76 5.61
N ARG A 607 15.18 24.72 5.98
CA ARG A 607 14.63 23.36 6.19
C ARG A 607 14.14 23.10 7.62
N ASN A 608 14.37 24.03 8.54
CA ASN A 608 13.84 23.98 9.90
C ASN A 608 12.40 24.51 9.88
N ILE A 609 11.45 23.59 9.81
CA ILE A 609 10.03 23.89 9.68
C ILE A 609 9.40 24.43 10.97
N ASP A 610 10.09 24.35 12.10
CA ASP A 610 9.66 25.02 13.33
C ASP A 610 9.96 26.53 13.28
N LEU A 611 11.01 26.92 12.55
CA LEU A 611 11.39 28.33 12.36
C LEU A 611 10.70 28.97 11.16
N TYR A 612 10.56 28.21 10.06
CA TYR A 612 9.97 28.67 8.80
C TYR A 612 8.91 27.67 8.31
N PRO A 613 7.76 27.58 9.00
CA PRO A 613 6.70 26.63 8.67
C PRO A 613 6.14 26.82 7.25
N GLU A 614 6.23 28.03 6.70
CA GLU A 614 5.76 28.33 5.34
C GLU A 614 6.47 27.48 4.27
N VAL A 615 7.72 27.07 4.54
CA VAL A 615 8.47 26.18 3.64
C VAL A 615 7.77 24.82 3.54
N TYR A 616 7.34 24.26 4.68
CA TYR A 616 6.60 23.00 4.68
C TYR A 616 5.24 23.15 3.99
N ASP A 617 4.52 24.24 4.28
CA ASP A 617 3.21 24.49 3.69
C ASP A 617 3.27 24.54 2.16
N ILE A 618 4.30 25.19 1.60
CA ILE A 618 4.54 25.20 0.15
C ILE A 618 4.82 23.76 -0.36
N ILE A 619 5.71 23.02 0.32
CA ILE A 619 6.05 21.64 -0.07
C ILE A 619 4.80 20.77 -0.11
N ILE A 620 4.03 20.70 0.98
CA ILE A 620 2.89 19.79 1.07
C ILE A 620 1.76 20.18 0.13
N ASN A 621 1.50 21.48 -0.07
CA ASN A 621 0.49 21.94 -1.02
C ASN A 621 0.87 21.53 -2.44
N LYS A 622 2.13 21.75 -2.84
CA LYS A 622 2.60 21.34 -4.17
C LYS A 622 2.58 19.85 -4.37
N LEU A 623 2.98 19.06 -3.36
CA LEU A 623 2.90 17.61 -3.45
C LEU A 623 1.45 17.10 -3.61
N LYS A 624 0.47 17.77 -2.97
CA LYS A 624 -0.96 17.40 -3.04
C LYS A 624 -1.72 17.94 -4.26
N GLU A 625 -1.17 18.89 -5.02
CA GLU A 625 -1.77 19.38 -6.28
C GLU A 625 -1.92 18.23 -7.30
N LYS A 626 -3.07 18.13 -7.99
CA LYS A 626 -3.33 17.08 -8.98
C LYS A 626 -3.16 17.58 -10.41
#